data_AF-A0A849Q5E7-F1
#
_entry.id   AF-A0A849Q5E7-F1
#
_cell.length_a   1.000
_cell.length_b   1.000
_cell.length_c   1.000
_cell.angle_alpha   90.00
_cell.angle_beta   90.00
_cell.angle_gamma   90.00
#
_symmetry.space_group_name_H-M   'P 1'
#
loop_
_entity.id
_entity.type
_entity.pdbx_description
1 polymer ?
#
loop_
_entity_poly.entity_id
_entity_poly.type
_entity_poly.pdbx_seq_one_letter_code
_entity_poly.pdbx_strand_id
1 'polypeptide(L)'
;ADVVYTDVWTSMGDESEEGDREAIFKPYQVNEELMHKAASGAVFMHCLPAHRGLEVTDGVVDADYSIVLDQAENRLHAQKMILVDLIIGQG
;
A
#
# COMPACT_ATOMS: atom_id res chain seq x y z
N ALA A 1 7.13 -10.70 9.52
CA ALA A 1 6.74 -10.41 8.13
C ALA A 1 7.84 -9.58 7.50
N ASP A 2 8.21 -9.90 6.26
CA ASP A 2 9.26 -9.17 5.53
C ASP A 2 8.69 -7.98 4.74
N VAL A 3 7.38 -8.00 4.48
CA VAL A 3 6.63 -6.90 3.86
C VAL A 3 5.36 -6.68 4.66
N VAL A 4 5.05 -5.42 4.95
CA VAL A 4 3.75 -5.00 5.48
C VAL A 4 3.05 -4.20 4.39
N TYR A 5 1.84 -4.59 4.06
CA TYR A 5 1.06 -4.00 2.99
C TYR A 5 -0.32 -3.59 3.52
N THR A 6 -0.74 -2.37 3.21
CA THR A 6 -2.12 -1.91 3.46
C THR A 6 -2.69 -1.17 2.26
N ASP A 7 -3.98 -0.90 2.32
CA ASP A 7 -4.73 -0.08 1.36
C ASP A 7 -5.75 0.78 2.13
N VAL A 8 -6.38 1.72 1.44
CA VAL A 8 -7.46 2.55 1.98
C VAL A 8 -8.57 1.68 2.58
N TRP A 9 -9.07 2.08 3.74
CA TRP A 9 -10.15 1.35 4.42
C TRP A 9 -11.49 1.41 3.69
N THR A 10 -11.72 2.50 2.96
CA THR A 10 -12.94 2.72 2.19
C THR A 10 -12.59 2.71 0.71
N SER A 11 -13.10 1.70 0.00
CA SER A 11 -12.94 1.61 -1.46
C SER A 11 -13.73 2.71 -2.16
N MET A 12 -13.30 3.06 -3.38
CA MET A 12 -14.08 3.93 -4.27
C MET A 12 -15.48 3.34 -4.49
N GLY A 13 -16.51 4.18 -4.29
CA GLY A 13 -17.93 3.82 -4.42
C GLY A 13 -18.66 3.53 -3.11
N ASP A 14 -17.94 3.45 -1.98
CA ASP A 14 -18.51 3.17 -0.64
C ASP A 14 -18.33 4.36 0.33
N GLU A 15 -18.24 5.59 -0.17
CA GLU A 15 -17.87 6.76 0.63
C GLU A 15 -18.86 7.04 1.79
N SER A 16 -20.11 6.59 1.66
CA SER A 16 -21.11 6.69 2.73
C SER A 16 -20.80 5.86 3.97
N GLU A 17 -19.92 4.86 3.87
CA GLU A 17 -19.56 3.95 4.97
C GLU A 17 -18.28 4.38 5.72
N GLU A 18 -17.70 5.53 5.37
CA GLU A 18 -16.37 5.95 5.83
C GLU A 18 -16.26 6.02 7.36
N GLY A 19 -17.24 6.60 8.05
CA GLY A 19 -17.21 6.73 9.52
C GLY A 19 -17.33 5.40 10.27
N ASP A 20 -18.14 4.48 9.77
CA ASP A 20 -18.31 3.14 10.36
C ASP A 20 -17.04 2.29 10.13
N ARG A 21 -16.47 2.39 8.93
CA ARG A 21 -15.22 1.71 8.57
C ARG A 21 -14.03 2.25 9.35
N GLU A 22 -13.93 3.56 9.56
CA GLU A 22 -12.87 4.13 10.41
C GLU A 22 -12.91 3.50 11.81
N ALA A 23 -14.08 3.44 12.45
CA ALA A 23 -14.19 2.86 13.79
C ALA A 23 -13.78 1.38 13.84
N ILE A 24 -14.11 0.61 12.80
CA ILE A 24 -13.78 -0.82 12.70
C ILE A 24 -12.29 -1.04 12.40
N PHE A 25 -11.72 -0.25 11.49
CA PHE A 25 -10.37 -0.48 10.96
C PHE A 25 -9.28 0.29 11.71
N LYS A 26 -9.62 1.23 12.58
CA LYS A 26 -8.66 1.96 13.42
C LYS A 26 -7.60 1.08 14.13
N PRO A 27 -7.95 -0.10 14.68
CA PRO A 27 -6.96 -0.99 15.29
C PRO A 27 -5.94 -1.59 14.30
N TYR A 28 -6.19 -1.49 13.00
CA TYR A 28 -5.37 -2.02 11.91
C TYR A 28 -4.51 -0.95 11.21
N GLN A 29 -4.52 0.30 11.71
CA GLN A 29 -3.64 1.34 11.17
C GLN A 29 -2.18 0.88 11.19
N VAL A 30 -1.50 1.02 10.04
CA VAL A 30 -0.07 0.79 9.96
C VAL A 30 0.66 2.00 10.52
N ASN A 31 1.18 1.83 11.73
CA ASN A 31 2.01 2.80 12.45
C ASN A 31 3.37 2.18 12.81
N GLU A 32 4.24 2.99 13.39
CA GLU A 32 5.60 2.61 13.75
C GLU A 32 5.60 1.44 14.75
N GLU A 33 4.66 1.43 15.70
CA GLU A 33 4.53 0.32 16.67
C GLU A 33 4.19 -1.00 15.97
N LEU A 34 3.31 -0.98 14.96
CA LEU A 34 3.01 -2.17 14.16
C LEU A 34 4.22 -2.60 13.33
N MET A 35 4.91 -1.65 12.69
CA MET A 35 6.13 -1.94 11.91
C MET A 35 7.26 -2.53 12.78
N HIS A 36 7.38 -2.11 14.04
CA HIS A 36 8.34 -2.70 14.99
C HIS A 36 8.08 -4.18 15.31
N LYS A 37 6.88 -4.70 15.04
CA LYS A 37 6.54 -6.13 15.18
C LYS A 37 6.92 -6.94 13.94
N ALA A 38 7.28 -6.29 12.83
CA ALA A 38 7.73 -6.95 11.61
C ALA A 38 9.20 -7.42 11.73
N ALA A 39 9.67 -8.14 10.71
CA ALA A 39 11.06 -8.61 10.70
C ALA A 39 12.04 -7.43 10.60
N SER A 40 13.26 -7.61 11.11
CA SER A 40 14.33 -6.62 10.91
C SER A 40 14.60 -6.44 9.41
N GLY A 41 14.46 -5.21 8.90
CA GLY A 41 14.59 -4.92 7.48
C GLY A 41 13.31 -5.12 6.66
N ALA A 42 12.16 -5.32 7.32
CA ALA A 42 10.88 -5.34 6.63
C ALA A 42 10.59 -4.01 5.93
N VAL A 43 9.96 -4.08 4.77
CA VAL A 43 9.56 -2.91 3.98
C VAL A 43 8.06 -2.66 4.07
N PHE A 44 7.67 -1.41 3.87
CA PHE A 44 6.27 -1.00 3.80
C PHE A 44 5.84 -0.74 2.34
N MET A 45 4.63 -1.20 1.99
CA MET A 45 4.03 -1.07 0.65
C MET A 45 2.57 -0.59 0.72
N HIS A 46 2.14 0.14 -0.31
CA HIS A 46 0.79 0.69 -0.44
C HIS A 46 0.47 0.97 -1.93
N CYS A 47 -0.72 0.63 -2.41
CA CYS A 47 -1.05 0.73 -3.85
C CYS A 47 -1.28 2.17 -4.35
N LEU A 48 -1.57 3.09 -3.42
CA LEU A 48 -1.91 4.51 -3.60
C LEU A 48 -3.28 4.73 -4.29
N PRO A 49 -3.99 5.84 -3.98
CA PRO A 49 -3.63 6.91 -3.04
C PRO A 49 -3.70 6.46 -1.57
N ALA A 50 -2.91 7.09 -0.68
CA ALA A 50 -2.94 6.83 0.76
C ALA A 50 -3.57 8.03 1.50
N HIS A 51 -4.43 7.77 2.47
CA HIS A 51 -4.98 8.70 3.45
C HIS A 51 -4.16 8.65 4.74
N ARG A 52 -3.23 9.59 4.84
CA ARG A 52 -2.39 9.80 6.03
C ARG A 52 -3.25 10.01 7.27
N GLY A 53 -2.95 9.28 8.34
CA GLY A 53 -3.67 9.31 9.61
C GLY A 53 -4.85 8.33 9.69
N LEU A 54 -5.22 7.65 8.59
CA LEU A 54 -6.20 6.57 8.56
C LEU A 54 -5.48 5.22 8.45
N GLU A 55 -5.39 4.61 7.28
CA GLU A 55 -4.77 3.29 7.13
C GLU A 55 -3.27 3.27 7.40
N VAL A 56 -2.61 4.43 7.27
CA VAL A 56 -1.17 4.57 7.50
C VAL A 56 -0.82 5.92 8.10
N THR A 57 0.17 5.95 8.98
CA THR A 57 0.73 7.18 9.55
C THR A 57 1.73 7.86 8.61
N ASP A 58 1.93 9.17 8.78
CA ASP A 58 2.95 9.93 8.04
C ASP A 58 4.35 9.32 8.21
N GLY A 59 4.70 8.96 9.44
CA GLY A 59 6.02 8.41 9.77
C GLY A 59 6.29 7.08 9.07
N VAL A 60 5.28 6.24 8.84
CA VAL A 60 5.44 4.98 8.10
C VAL A 60 5.54 5.22 6.60
N VAL A 61 4.68 6.07 6.03
CA VAL A 61 4.67 6.30 4.57
C VAL A 61 5.95 6.99 4.07
N ASP A 62 6.53 7.87 4.88
CA ASP A 62 7.74 8.65 4.53
C ASP A 62 9.05 8.03 5.08
N ALA A 63 8.99 6.89 5.76
CA ALA A 63 10.18 6.23 6.31
C ALA A 63 11.11 5.67 5.22
N ASP A 64 12.39 5.50 5.57
CA ASP A 64 13.40 4.88 4.68
C ASP A 64 13.05 3.45 4.24
N TYR A 65 12.25 2.73 5.04
CA TYR A 65 11.77 1.38 4.71
C TYR A 65 10.48 1.37 3.87
N SER A 66 9.91 2.54 3.57
CA SER A 66 8.74 2.68 2.71
C SER A 66 9.17 2.65 1.25
N ILE A 67 8.67 1.69 0.49
CA ILE A 67 8.99 1.54 -0.95
C ILE A 67 7.78 1.89 -1.83
N VAL A 68 6.84 2.70 -1.32
CA VAL A 68 5.58 3.05 -2.02
C VAL A 68 5.80 3.75 -3.37
N LEU A 69 6.87 4.54 -3.50
CA LEU A 69 7.20 5.24 -4.75
C LEU A 69 7.82 4.29 -5.78
N ASP A 70 8.79 3.46 -5.37
CA ASP A 70 9.38 2.42 -6.23
C ASP A 70 8.30 1.43 -6.68
N GLN A 71 7.38 1.07 -5.79
CA GLN A 71 6.22 0.26 -6.12
C GLN A 71 5.33 0.93 -7.19
N ALA A 72 5.06 2.22 -7.05
CA ALA A 72 4.26 2.98 -8.00
C ALA A 72 4.95 3.07 -9.38
N GLU A 73 6.26 3.34 -9.41
CA GLU A 73 7.06 3.35 -10.64
C GLU A 73 7.06 1.99 -11.34
N ASN A 74 7.19 0.90 -10.57
CA ASN A 74 7.21 -0.46 -11.11
C ASN A 74 5.92 -0.85 -11.85
N ARG A 75 4.80 -0.14 -11.66
CA ARG A 75 3.60 -0.33 -12.51
C ARG A 75 3.90 -0.09 -13.98
N LEU A 76 4.71 0.93 -14.32
CA LEU A 76 5.09 1.22 -15.70
C LEU A 76 5.84 0.04 -16.32
N HIS A 77 6.83 -0.51 -15.61
CA HIS A 77 7.66 -1.59 -16.11
C HIS A 77 6.88 -2.89 -16.26
N ALA A 78 6.07 -3.24 -15.24
CA ALA A 78 5.22 -4.42 -15.29
C ALA A 78 4.22 -4.35 -16.45
N GLN A 79 3.53 -3.22 -16.61
CA GLN A 79 2.56 -3.03 -17.69
C GLN A 79 3.22 -3.01 -19.07
N LYS A 80 4.41 -2.42 -19.21
CA LYS A 80 5.18 -2.46 -20.47
C LYS A 80 5.47 -3.91 -20.88
N MET A 81 5.86 -4.77 -19.94
CA MET A 81 6.11 -6.18 -20.24
C MET A 81 4.83 -6.92 -20.65
N ILE A 82 3.74 -6.70 -19.92
CA ILE A 82 2.43 -7.27 -20.27
C ILE A 82 2.01 -6.86 -21.69
N LEU A 83 2.19 -5.60 -22.07
CA LEU A 83 1.87 -5.13 -23.42
C LEU A 83 2.74 -5.81 -24.50
N VAL A 84 4.05 -5.94 -24.25
CA VAL A 84 4.96 -6.64 -25.18
C VAL A 84 4.50 -8.09 -25.38
N ASP A 85 4.19 -8.80 -24.30
CA ASP A 85 3.72 -10.18 -24.34
C ASP A 85 2.42 -10.31 -25.13
N LEU A 86 1.42 -9.47 -24.85
CA LEU A 86 0.11 -9.53 -25.49
C LEU A 86 0.12 -9.09 -26.96
N ILE A 87 0.97 -8.13 -27.34
CA ILE A 87 1.02 -7.58 -28.71
C ILE A 87 1.91 -8.42 -29.62
N ILE A 88 3.08 -8.83 -29.14
CA ILE A 88 4.09 -9.52 -29.95
C ILE A 88 3.94 -11.04 -29.84
N GLY A 89 3.46 -11.54 -28.70
CA GLY A 89 3.01 -12.91 -28.46
C GLY A 89 3.81 -14.00 -29.18
N GLN A 90 4.91 -14.45 -28.56
CA GLN A 90 5.44 -15.78 -28.86
C GLN A 90 4.62 -16.81 -28.06
N GLY A 91 3.40 -17.08 -28.52
CA GLY A 91 2.66 -18.30 -28.23
C GLY A 91 3.00 -19.38 -29.25
#